data_AF-A0A2M7VBI4-F1
#
_entry.id   AF-A0A2M7VBI4-F1
#
_cell.length_a   1.000
_cell.length_b   1.000
_cell.length_c   1.000
_cell.angle_alpha   90.00
_cell.angle_beta   90.00
_cell.angle_gamma   90.00
#
_symmetry.space_group_name_H-M   'P 1'
#
loop_
_entity.id
_entity.type
_entity.pdbx_description
1 polymer ?
#
loop_
_entity_poly.entity_id
_entity_poly.type
_entity_poly.pdbx_seq_one_letter_code
_entity_poly.pdbx_strand_id
1 'polypeptide(L)'
;MSFLRKSFDFVMDVEEMKKNVFIKRSEDPISWISSGLSSEEIAKIFYRKYDSYYKRLEENHTTTKRGRFNRIDGDLHRYILMFFGYAIENYLKAALIKKGLINPISQNPELQLSKEVLKHDLENYYKRLFGDGIVDYEKEVLENLKMAILSGKYPVPKFFKDYYSYTYKLEETVNVFKKIIKKIKQEFKKLDLN
;
A
#
# COMPACT_ATOMS: atom_id res chain seq x y z
N MET A 1 -34.66 -39.14 -4.93
CA MET A 1 -33.87 -38.35 -3.94
C MET A 1 -32.38 -38.19 -4.29
N SER A 2 -31.93 -38.18 -5.57
CA SER A 2 -30.49 -38.16 -5.89
C SER A 2 -29.95 -36.89 -6.57
N PHE A 3 -30.79 -35.92 -6.93
CA PHE A 3 -30.35 -34.68 -7.58
C PHE A 3 -29.90 -33.58 -6.59
N LEU A 4 -30.57 -33.48 -5.44
CA LEU A 4 -30.25 -32.49 -4.40
C LEU A 4 -28.96 -32.79 -3.63
N ARG A 5 -28.60 -34.08 -3.49
CA ARG A 5 -27.35 -34.49 -2.80
C ARG A 5 -26.11 -34.20 -3.65
N LYS A 6 -26.16 -34.54 -4.95
CA LYS A 6 -25.07 -34.26 -5.90
C LYS A 6 -24.80 -32.77 -6.11
N SER A 7 -25.83 -31.93 -6.06
CA SER A 7 -25.67 -30.47 -6.18
C SER A 7 -25.07 -29.86 -4.91
N PHE A 8 -25.38 -30.38 -3.72
CA PHE A 8 -24.72 -29.98 -2.47
C PHE A 8 -23.25 -30.41 -2.42
N ASP A 9 -22.95 -31.66 -2.80
CA ASP A 9 -21.58 -32.18 -2.82
C ASP A 9 -20.70 -31.38 -3.81
N PHE A 10 -21.24 -31.02 -4.99
CA PHE A 10 -20.53 -30.19 -5.98
C PHE A 10 -20.32 -28.74 -5.54
N VAL A 11 -21.29 -28.14 -4.82
CA VAL A 11 -21.15 -26.76 -4.30
C VAL A 11 -20.11 -26.70 -3.18
N MET A 12 -20.07 -27.71 -2.29
CA MET A 12 -19.00 -27.83 -1.29
C MET A 12 -17.61 -27.92 -1.92
N ASP A 13 -17.47 -28.70 -2.99
CA ASP A 13 -16.20 -28.91 -3.70
C ASP A 13 -15.67 -27.60 -4.34
N VAL A 14 -16.57 -26.76 -4.87
CA VAL A 14 -16.21 -25.45 -5.45
C VAL A 14 -15.82 -24.43 -4.38
N GLU A 15 -16.51 -24.39 -3.24
CA GLU A 15 -16.16 -23.48 -2.14
C GLU A 15 -14.82 -23.84 -1.51
N GLU A 16 -14.55 -25.12 -1.33
CA GLU A 16 -13.27 -25.63 -0.84
C GLU A 16 -12.13 -25.35 -1.83
N MET A 17 -12.38 -25.53 -3.12
CA MET A 17 -11.42 -25.16 -4.17
C MET A 17 -11.10 -23.66 -4.17
N LYS A 18 -12.11 -22.78 -4.04
CA LYS A 18 -11.92 -21.32 -3.94
C LYS A 18 -11.10 -20.94 -2.71
N LYS A 19 -11.36 -21.57 -1.56
CA LYS A 19 -10.60 -21.39 -0.32
C LYS A 19 -9.13 -21.78 -0.53
N ASN A 20 -8.88 -22.95 -1.10
CA ASN A 20 -7.53 -23.43 -1.38
C ASN A 20 -6.75 -22.52 -2.34
N VAL A 21 -7.41 -21.98 -3.37
CA VAL A 21 -6.80 -20.99 -4.28
C VAL A 21 -6.48 -19.68 -3.56
N PHE A 22 -7.37 -19.21 -2.68
CA PHE A 22 -7.15 -17.99 -1.89
C PHE A 22 -5.96 -18.12 -0.94
N ILE A 23 -5.84 -19.24 -0.22
CA ILE A 23 -4.71 -19.53 0.67
C ILE A 23 -3.40 -19.50 -0.12
N LYS A 24 -3.33 -20.30 -1.19
CA LYS A 24 -2.13 -20.40 -2.03
C LYS A 24 -1.69 -19.03 -2.57
N ARG A 25 -2.64 -18.18 -2.99
CA ARG A 25 -2.34 -16.82 -3.45
C ARG A 25 -1.90 -15.89 -2.33
N SER A 26 -2.46 -16.04 -1.14
CA SER A 26 -2.10 -15.21 0.02
C SER A 26 -0.71 -15.57 0.54
N GLU A 27 -0.31 -16.84 0.43
CA GLU A 27 1.02 -17.34 0.81
C GLU A 27 2.07 -17.09 -0.27
N ASP A 28 1.68 -16.90 -1.53
CA ASP A 28 2.57 -16.66 -2.65
C ASP A 28 3.08 -15.19 -2.69
N PRO A 29 4.39 -14.93 -2.47
CA PRO A 29 4.95 -13.59 -2.56
C PRO A 29 4.74 -12.92 -3.92
N ILE A 30 4.66 -13.69 -5.01
CA ILE A 30 4.49 -13.14 -6.37
C ILE A 30 3.11 -12.51 -6.56
N SER A 31 2.08 -13.11 -5.96
CA SER A 31 0.73 -12.53 -5.93
C SER A 31 0.71 -11.14 -5.26
N TRP A 32 1.48 -10.96 -4.18
CA TRP A 32 1.65 -9.64 -3.54
C TRP A 32 2.45 -8.67 -4.41
N ILE A 33 3.51 -9.11 -5.09
CA ILE A 33 4.25 -8.29 -6.06
C ILE A 33 3.31 -7.78 -7.16
N SER A 34 2.44 -8.64 -7.70
CA SER A 34 1.47 -8.29 -8.75
C SER A 34 0.48 -7.22 -8.28
N SER A 35 -0.05 -7.37 -7.06
CA SER A 35 -0.90 -6.36 -6.41
C SER A 35 -0.17 -5.02 -6.22
N GLY A 36 1.10 -5.08 -5.80
CA GLY A 36 1.95 -3.89 -5.67
C GLY A 36 2.20 -3.18 -7.00
N LEU A 37 2.46 -3.92 -8.08
CA LEU A 37 2.61 -3.38 -9.44
C LEU A 37 1.35 -2.67 -9.92
N SER A 38 0.19 -3.30 -9.70
CA SER A 38 -1.10 -2.73 -10.10
C SER A 38 -1.37 -1.42 -9.36
N SER A 39 -1.11 -1.38 -8.06
CA SER A 39 -1.25 -0.17 -7.24
C SER A 39 -0.28 0.94 -7.67
N GLU A 40 0.98 0.59 -7.98
CA GLU A 40 2.00 1.52 -8.48
C GLU A 40 1.59 2.15 -9.83
N GLU A 41 1.04 1.35 -10.74
CA GLU A 41 0.55 1.82 -12.04
C GLU A 41 -0.63 2.78 -11.90
N ILE A 42 -1.60 2.45 -11.04
CA ILE A 42 -2.72 3.33 -10.73
C ILE A 42 -2.21 4.66 -10.17
N ALA A 43 -1.29 4.62 -9.20
CA ALA A 43 -0.69 5.84 -8.63
C ALA A 43 -0.03 6.71 -9.71
N LYS A 44 0.73 6.10 -10.63
CA LYS A 44 1.35 6.81 -11.77
C LYS A 44 0.34 7.37 -12.76
N ILE A 45 -0.81 6.72 -12.96
CA ILE A 45 -1.89 7.25 -13.81
C ILE A 45 -2.48 8.51 -13.16
N PHE A 46 -2.82 8.46 -11.87
CA PHE A 46 -3.32 9.64 -11.15
C PHE A 46 -2.29 10.77 -11.16
N TYR A 47 -1.03 10.47 -10.85
CA TYR A 47 0.04 11.47 -10.87
C TYR A 47 0.19 12.14 -12.24
N ARG A 48 0.28 11.37 -13.33
CA ARG A 48 0.39 11.93 -14.70
C ARG A 48 -0.83 12.76 -15.09
N LYS A 49 -2.04 12.30 -14.77
CA LYS A 49 -3.29 12.98 -15.13
C LYS A 49 -3.42 14.34 -14.44
N TYR A 50 -2.91 14.46 -13.23
CA TYR A 50 -3.11 15.64 -12.38
C TYR A 50 -1.81 16.43 -12.12
N ASP A 51 -0.67 16.07 -12.72
CA ASP A 51 0.63 16.74 -12.52
C ASP A 51 0.57 18.26 -12.74
N SER A 52 0.02 18.69 -13.89
CA SER A 52 -0.14 20.12 -14.20
C SER A 52 -1.07 20.85 -13.24
N TYR A 53 -2.03 20.13 -12.65
CA TYR A 53 -2.92 20.67 -11.63
C TYR A 53 -2.16 20.95 -10.33
N TYR A 54 -1.34 20.01 -9.90
CA TYR A 54 -0.55 20.14 -8.68
C TYR A 54 0.54 21.20 -8.79
N LYS A 55 1.24 21.28 -9.92
CA LYS A 55 2.24 22.34 -10.16
C LYS A 55 1.64 23.73 -9.99
N ARG A 56 0.46 23.98 -10.58
CA ARG A 56 -0.26 25.24 -10.39
C ARG A 56 -0.66 25.49 -8.93
N LEU A 57 -1.06 24.44 -8.20
CA LEU A 57 -1.43 24.57 -6.79
C LEU A 57 -0.22 24.92 -5.91
N GLU A 58 0.93 24.31 -6.16
CA GLU A 58 2.20 24.61 -5.49
C GLU A 58 2.65 26.06 -5.76
N GLU A 59 2.59 26.50 -7.01
CA GLU A 59 2.87 27.88 -7.43
C GLU A 59 1.93 28.90 -6.76
N ASN A 60 0.63 28.62 -6.70
CA ASN A 60 -0.34 29.49 -6.02
C ASN A 60 -0.12 29.55 -4.49
N HIS A 61 0.34 28.44 -3.90
CA HIS A 61 0.67 28.37 -2.47
C HIS A 61 1.92 29.18 -2.11
N THR A 62 2.99 29.06 -2.91
CA THR A 62 4.23 29.84 -2.71
C THR A 62 4.00 31.34 -2.76
N THR A 63 3.12 31.80 -3.65
CA THR A 63 2.94 33.22 -3.98
C THR A 63 2.00 33.97 -3.04
N THR A 64 0.96 33.34 -2.49
CA THR A 64 -0.11 34.07 -1.79
C THR A 64 -0.13 33.94 -0.27
N LYS A 65 0.64 33.03 0.36
CA LYS A 65 0.59 32.67 1.80
C LYS A 65 -0.83 32.44 2.38
N ARG A 66 -1.87 32.41 1.54
CA ARG A 66 -3.30 32.34 1.87
C ARG A 66 -4.03 31.23 1.12
N GLY A 67 -3.32 30.40 0.37
CA GLY A 67 -3.91 29.23 -0.28
C GLY A 67 -4.50 28.31 0.77
N ARG A 68 -5.83 28.25 0.87
CA ARG A 68 -6.49 27.05 1.37
C ARG A 68 -6.65 26.17 0.13
N PHE A 69 -6.01 25.00 0.11
CA PHE A 69 -6.35 23.98 -0.88
C PHE A 69 -7.87 23.77 -0.82
N ASN A 70 -8.56 23.86 -1.95
CA ASN A 70 -9.96 23.51 -1.97
C ASN A 70 -10.08 22.00 -1.67
N ARG A 71 -11.16 21.61 -1.00
CA ARG A 71 -11.45 20.21 -0.60
C ARG A 71 -11.29 19.23 -1.78
N ILE A 72 -11.77 19.68 -2.95
CA ILE A 72 -11.34 19.40 -4.33
C ILE A 72 -10.01 18.62 -4.51
N ASP A 73 -8.98 19.34 -4.09
CA ASP A 73 -7.61 19.25 -4.57
C ASP A 73 -6.80 18.35 -3.65
N GLY A 74 -7.15 18.39 -2.36
CA GLY A 74 -6.66 17.46 -1.36
C GLY A 74 -7.15 16.03 -1.61
N ASP A 75 -8.34 15.86 -2.20
CA ASP A 75 -8.90 14.55 -2.51
C ASP A 75 -8.13 13.83 -3.63
N LEU A 76 -7.65 14.55 -4.64
CA LEU A 76 -6.88 13.96 -5.73
C LEU A 76 -5.47 13.57 -5.25
N HIS A 77 -4.80 14.45 -4.49
CA HIS A 77 -3.51 14.16 -3.86
C HIS A 77 -3.56 12.89 -3.00
N ARG A 78 -4.65 12.72 -2.24
CA ARG A 78 -4.87 11.54 -1.41
C ARG A 78 -4.80 10.24 -2.21
N TYR A 79 -5.40 10.18 -3.41
CA TYR A 79 -5.36 8.95 -4.21
C TYR A 79 -3.95 8.57 -4.62
N ILE A 80 -3.10 9.54 -4.95
CA ILE A 80 -1.69 9.28 -5.30
C ILE A 80 -0.96 8.68 -4.09
N LEU A 81 -1.07 9.32 -2.93
CA LEU A 81 -0.45 8.84 -1.68
C LEU A 81 -0.97 7.45 -1.31
N MET A 82 -2.29 7.25 -1.37
CA MET A 82 -2.94 5.99 -1.03
C MET A 82 -2.49 4.85 -1.94
N PHE A 83 -2.47 5.05 -3.27
CA PHE A 83 -2.05 3.99 -4.20
C PHE A 83 -0.54 3.72 -4.14
N PHE A 84 0.31 4.74 -3.92
CA PHE A 84 1.72 4.50 -3.61
C PHE A 84 1.91 3.77 -2.27
N GLY A 85 1.11 4.10 -1.26
CA GLY A 85 1.08 3.40 0.02
C GLY A 85 0.73 1.93 -0.14
N TYR A 86 -0.35 1.61 -0.87
CA TYR A 86 -0.70 0.23 -1.19
C TYR A 86 0.41 -0.47 -1.97
N ALA A 87 1.04 0.19 -2.93
CA ALA A 87 2.16 -0.40 -3.66
C ALA A 87 3.30 -0.80 -2.72
N ILE A 88 3.75 0.14 -1.88
CA ILE A 88 4.83 -0.08 -0.91
C ILE A 88 4.45 -1.18 0.08
N GLU A 89 3.25 -1.15 0.64
CA GLU A 89 2.77 -2.16 1.57
C GLU A 89 2.78 -3.56 0.95
N ASN A 90 2.24 -3.72 -0.26
CA ASN A 90 2.21 -5.01 -0.93
C ASN A 90 3.62 -5.53 -1.23
N TYR A 91 4.55 -4.66 -1.64
CA TYR A 91 5.95 -5.05 -1.84
C TYR A 91 6.65 -5.45 -0.54
N LEU A 92 6.40 -4.74 0.56
CA LEU A 92 6.94 -5.09 1.87
C LEU A 92 6.41 -6.44 2.33
N LYS A 93 5.09 -6.65 2.24
CA LYS A 93 4.46 -7.95 2.57
C LYS A 93 5.04 -9.07 1.74
N ALA A 94 5.20 -8.90 0.43
CA ALA A 94 5.83 -9.88 -0.45
C ALA A 94 7.23 -10.28 0.06
N ALA A 95 8.08 -9.29 0.38
CA ALA A 95 9.43 -9.54 0.85
C ALA A 95 9.47 -10.21 2.24
N LEU A 96 8.57 -9.82 3.14
CA LEU A 96 8.47 -10.42 4.48
C LEU A 96 7.94 -11.85 4.44
N ILE A 97 6.93 -12.14 3.62
CA ILE A 97 6.42 -13.51 3.41
C ILE A 97 7.54 -14.38 2.87
N LYS A 98 8.28 -13.89 1.87
CA LYS A 98 9.40 -14.60 1.27
C LYS A 98 10.54 -14.87 2.25
N LYS A 99 10.84 -13.94 3.16
CA LYS A 99 11.80 -14.15 4.28
C LYS A 99 11.25 -15.07 5.38
N GLY A 100 9.99 -15.51 5.31
CA GLY A 100 9.34 -16.26 6.39
C GLY A 100 9.09 -15.44 7.66
N LEU A 101 9.11 -14.10 7.56
CA LEU A 101 8.96 -13.21 8.72
C LEU A 101 7.50 -12.97 9.07
N ILE A 102 6.57 -13.09 8.12
CA ILE A 102 5.13 -13.01 8.36
C ILE A 102 4.42 -14.23 7.78
N ASN A 103 3.41 -14.73 8.50
CA ASN A 103 2.47 -15.69 7.97
C ASN A 103 1.19 -14.96 7.54
N PRO A 104 0.80 -15.01 6.26
CA PRO A 104 -0.35 -14.28 5.77
C PRO A 104 -1.70 -14.90 6.18
N ILE A 105 -1.72 -16.15 6.61
CA ILE A 105 -2.93 -16.86 7.03
C ILE A 105 -3.00 -16.94 8.55
N SER A 106 -4.17 -16.64 9.11
CA SER A 106 -4.44 -16.80 10.53
C SER A 106 -4.42 -18.28 10.91
N GLN A 107 -3.89 -18.61 12.10
CA GLN A 107 -3.97 -19.97 12.66
C GLN A 107 -5.40 -20.36 13.08
N ASN A 108 -6.36 -19.43 13.04
CA ASN A 108 -7.75 -19.73 13.34
C ASN A 108 -8.43 -20.53 12.22
N PRO A 109 -9.42 -21.38 12.54
CA PRO A 109 -10.09 -22.28 11.59
C PRO A 109 -10.78 -21.58 10.41
N GLU A 110 -11.08 -20.28 10.53
CA GLU A 110 -11.91 -19.54 9.58
C GLU A 110 -11.15 -18.98 8.36
N LEU A 111 -9.90 -19.41 8.10
CA LEU A 111 -9.12 -19.02 6.89
C LEU A 111 -9.13 -17.51 6.61
N GLN A 112 -8.91 -16.73 7.66
CA GLN A 112 -8.83 -15.28 7.56
C GLN A 112 -7.37 -14.87 7.33
N LEU A 113 -7.15 -13.75 6.62
CA LEU A 113 -5.83 -13.13 6.61
C LEU A 113 -5.40 -12.85 8.05
N SER A 114 -4.12 -13.06 8.34
CA SER A 114 -3.59 -12.80 9.68
C SER A 114 -3.81 -11.33 10.04
N LYS A 115 -4.13 -11.07 11.32
CA LYS A 115 -4.27 -9.68 11.83
C LYS A 115 -3.03 -8.84 11.53
N GLU A 116 -1.88 -9.48 11.44
CA GLU A 116 -0.61 -8.85 11.10
C GLU A 116 -0.62 -8.28 9.67
N VAL A 117 -1.16 -8.98 8.68
CA VAL A 117 -1.30 -8.49 7.30
C VAL A 117 -2.35 -7.38 7.17
N LEU A 118 -3.32 -7.30 8.09
CA LEU A 118 -4.42 -6.33 8.04
C LEU A 118 -4.11 -4.96 8.71
N LYS A 119 -3.00 -4.82 9.45
CA LYS A 119 -2.73 -3.65 10.32
C LYS A 119 -2.23 -2.39 9.61
N HIS A 120 -2.01 -2.42 8.29
CA HIS A 120 -1.44 -1.32 7.51
C HIS A 120 -0.19 -0.66 8.14
N ASP A 121 0.70 -1.48 8.68
CA ASP A 121 1.83 -1.04 9.53
C ASP A 121 3.14 -0.92 8.73
N LEU A 122 3.20 0.06 7.82
CA LEU A 122 4.29 0.22 6.86
C LEU A 122 5.66 0.40 7.55
N GLU A 123 5.74 1.19 8.63
CA GLU A 123 6.99 1.41 9.36
C GLU A 123 7.54 0.09 9.93
N ASN A 124 6.70 -0.69 10.60
CA ASN A 124 7.09 -1.97 11.18
C ASN A 124 7.49 -2.98 10.09
N TYR A 125 6.73 -3.06 8.99
CA TYR A 125 7.10 -3.92 7.88
C TYR A 125 8.47 -3.55 7.29
N TYR A 126 8.71 -2.25 7.13
CA TYR A 126 9.99 -1.75 6.61
C TYR A 126 11.15 -2.04 7.55
N LYS A 127 10.99 -1.78 8.86
CA LYS A 127 12.00 -2.12 9.89
C LYS A 127 12.31 -3.61 9.93
N ARG A 128 11.32 -4.48 9.81
CA ARG A 128 11.56 -5.93 9.81
C ARG A 128 12.30 -6.41 8.57
N LEU A 129 12.12 -5.72 7.44
CA LEU A 129 12.81 -6.06 6.21
C LEU A 129 14.26 -5.58 6.19
N PHE A 130 14.53 -4.37 6.70
CA PHE A 130 15.82 -3.67 6.58
C PHE A 130 16.57 -3.45 7.90
N GLY A 131 16.00 -3.81 9.05
CA GLY A 131 16.51 -3.52 10.39
C GLY A 131 16.16 -2.12 10.90
N ASP A 132 16.78 -1.75 12.03
CA ASP A 132 16.52 -0.48 12.74
C ASP A 132 17.13 0.77 12.06
N GLY A 133 17.76 0.62 10.89
CA GLY A 133 18.39 1.70 10.13
C GLY A 133 17.44 2.60 9.34
N ILE A 134 16.19 2.78 9.78
CA ILE A 134 15.26 3.70 9.12
C ILE A 134 15.65 5.15 9.47
N VAL A 135 15.87 5.97 8.45
CA VAL A 135 16.16 7.40 8.63
C VAL A 135 14.86 8.13 8.99
N ASP A 136 14.90 9.13 9.87
CA ASP A 136 13.72 9.85 10.37
C ASP A 136 12.78 10.32 9.26
N TYR A 137 13.34 10.76 8.12
CA TYR A 137 12.56 11.16 6.97
C TYR A 137 11.79 10.01 6.29
N GLU A 138 12.39 8.81 6.17
CA GLU A 138 11.68 7.63 5.64
C GLU A 138 10.55 7.22 6.58
N LYS A 139 10.76 7.31 7.89
CA LYS A 139 9.75 7.03 8.91
C LYS A 139 8.54 7.95 8.77
N GLU A 140 8.77 9.26 8.65
CA GLU A 140 7.71 10.25 8.46
C GLU A 140 6.90 9.96 7.19
N VAL A 141 7.59 9.63 6.10
CA VAL A 141 6.98 9.22 4.83
C VAL A 141 6.09 7.99 4.99
N LEU A 142 6.56 6.93 5.64
CA LEU A 142 5.79 5.69 5.82
C LEU A 142 4.56 5.89 6.71
N GLU A 143 4.67 6.68 7.78
CA GLU A 143 3.51 6.98 8.64
C GLU A 143 2.45 7.77 7.87
N ASN A 144 2.86 8.73 7.04
CA ASN A 144 1.93 9.48 6.19
C ASN A 144 1.21 8.58 5.17
N LEU A 145 1.93 7.64 4.55
CA LEU A 145 1.33 6.66 3.64
C LEU A 145 0.33 5.73 4.36
N LYS A 146 0.67 5.25 5.56
CA LYS A 146 -0.26 4.48 6.41
C LYS A 146 -1.53 5.27 6.69
N MET A 147 -1.40 6.55 7.06
CA MET A 147 -2.56 7.41 7.29
C MET A 147 -3.40 7.59 6.02
N ALA A 148 -2.77 7.71 4.85
CA ALA A 148 -3.48 7.79 3.57
C ALA A 148 -4.28 6.51 3.28
N ILE A 149 -3.75 5.33 3.60
CA ILE A 149 -4.42 4.03 3.45
C ILE A 149 -5.63 3.90 4.41
N LEU A 150 -5.41 4.12 5.71
CA LEU A 150 -6.44 3.96 6.74
C LEU A 150 -7.63 4.90 6.53
N SER A 151 -7.37 6.09 6.02
CA SER A 151 -8.37 7.15 5.84
C SER A 151 -9.29 6.94 4.63
N GLY A 152 -9.56 5.69 4.19
CA GLY A 152 -10.28 5.35 2.95
C GLY A 152 -11.52 6.19 2.56
N LYS A 153 -12.08 6.99 3.49
CA LYS A 153 -13.03 8.11 3.27
C LYS A 153 -12.86 9.38 4.20
N TYR A 154 -11.67 10.03 4.36
CA TYR A 154 -11.35 11.31 5.12
C TYR A 154 -11.00 11.20 6.63
N PRO A 155 -10.45 12.24 7.32
CA PRO A 155 -9.46 13.28 6.97
C PRO A 155 -8.09 12.95 7.61
N VAL A 156 -6.99 13.40 7.02
CA VAL A 156 -5.68 13.36 7.70
C VAL A 156 -5.82 14.04 9.07
N PRO A 157 -5.25 13.50 10.17
CA PRO A 157 -5.39 14.07 11.50
C PRO A 157 -5.11 15.57 11.52
N LYS A 158 -5.69 16.25 12.50
CA LYS A 158 -5.62 17.68 12.83
C LYS A 158 -4.19 18.26 13.01
N PHE A 159 -3.14 17.64 12.49
CA PHE A 159 -1.83 18.27 12.30
C PHE A 159 -1.86 19.06 10.99
N PHE A 160 -2.66 20.13 11.04
CA PHE A 160 -2.90 21.09 9.97
C PHE A 160 -1.65 21.86 9.50
N LYS A 161 -0.49 21.63 10.12
CA LYS A 161 0.78 22.26 9.73
C LYS A 161 1.57 21.44 8.70
N ASP A 162 1.49 20.11 8.73
CA ASP A 162 2.38 19.25 7.94
C ASP A 162 1.67 18.61 6.73
N TYR A 163 0.34 18.66 6.65
CA TYR A 163 -0.36 18.32 5.40
C TYR A 163 0.12 19.20 4.23
N TYR A 164 0.41 20.48 4.52
CA TYR A 164 0.88 21.44 3.55
C TYR A 164 2.36 21.29 3.19
N SER A 165 3.18 20.57 3.98
CA SER A 165 4.60 20.39 3.65
C SER A 165 4.84 19.31 2.58
N TYR A 166 3.83 18.47 2.28
CA TYR A 166 3.92 17.40 1.27
C TYR A 166 3.03 17.60 0.04
N THR A 167 1.98 18.43 0.14
CA THR A 167 1.38 19.04 -1.05
C THR A 167 2.30 20.10 -1.65
N TYR A 168 3.30 20.54 -0.89
CA TYR A 168 4.42 21.36 -1.31
C TYR A 168 5.57 20.43 -1.70
N LYS A 169 5.84 20.27 -3.00
CA LYS A 169 6.81 19.33 -3.60
C LYS A 169 6.30 17.88 -3.70
N LEU A 170 5.10 17.70 -4.27
CA LEU A 170 4.58 16.37 -4.64
C LEU A 170 5.58 15.58 -5.48
N GLU A 171 6.27 16.24 -6.40
CA GLU A 171 7.29 15.60 -7.25
C GLU A 171 8.45 15.01 -6.41
N GLU A 172 8.97 15.76 -5.44
CA GLU A 172 10.01 15.27 -4.52
C GLU A 172 9.50 14.07 -3.71
N THR A 173 8.28 14.17 -3.20
CA THR A 173 7.59 13.12 -2.45
C THR A 173 7.41 11.85 -3.27
N VAL A 174 6.93 11.95 -4.51
CA VAL A 174 6.79 10.83 -5.45
C VAL A 174 8.15 10.21 -5.78
N ASN A 175 9.19 11.02 -5.91
CA ASN A 175 10.55 10.52 -6.14
C ASN A 175 11.07 9.71 -4.95
N VAL A 176 10.70 10.06 -3.72
CA VAL A 176 11.02 9.28 -2.52
C VAL A 176 10.28 7.95 -2.53
N PHE A 177 8.98 7.92 -2.86
CA PHE A 177 8.23 6.65 -2.98
C PHE A 177 8.88 5.72 -4.01
N LYS A 178 9.29 6.24 -5.16
CA LYS A 178 10.00 5.46 -6.19
C LYS A 178 11.33 4.90 -5.66
N LYS A 179 12.08 5.65 -4.85
CA LYS A 179 13.32 5.19 -4.22
C LYS A 179 13.05 4.06 -3.22
N ILE A 180 12.04 4.20 -2.36
CA ILE A 180 11.61 3.17 -1.40
C ILE A 180 11.19 1.90 -2.16
N ILE A 181 10.32 2.02 -3.16
CA ILE A 181 9.88 0.89 -4.01
C ILE A 181 11.08 0.20 -4.66
N LYS A 182 12.01 0.97 -5.24
CA LYS A 182 13.23 0.41 -5.86
C LYS A 182 14.04 -0.38 -4.85
N LYS A 183 14.25 0.16 -3.65
CA LYS A 183 14.98 -0.50 -2.55
C LYS A 183 14.30 -1.81 -2.13
N ILE A 184 12.98 -1.82 -1.94
CA ILE A 184 12.22 -3.03 -1.60
C ILE A 184 12.31 -4.09 -2.70
N LYS A 185 12.13 -3.69 -3.97
CA LYS A 185 12.26 -4.61 -5.12
C LYS A 185 13.67 -5.19 -5.24
N GLN A 186 14.71 -4.40 -4.98
CA GLN A 186 16.09 -4.89 -4.96
C GLN A 186 16.30 -5.90 -3.84
N GLU A 187 15.79 -5.62 -2.65
CA GLU A 187 15.87 -6.56 -1.52
C GLU A 187 15.12 -7.86 -1.82
N PHE A 188 13.91 -7.79 -2.38
CA PHE A 188 13.14 -8.97 -2.80
C PHE A 188 13.90 -9.86 -3.80
N LYS A 189 14.56 -9.25 -4.79
CA LYS A 189 15.36 -9.98 -5.80
C LYS A 189 16.57 -10.68 -5.19
N LYS A 190 17.21 -10.11 -4.18
CA LYS A 190 18.33 -10.78 -3.49
C LYS A 190 17.88 -12.07 -2.80
N LEU A 191 16.61 -12.15 -2.40
CA LEU A 191 16.02 -13.36 -1.82
C LEU A 191 15.76 -14.46 -2.84
N ASP A 192 15.87 -14.22 -4.15
CA ASP A 192 15.85 -15.28 -5.18
C ASP A 192 17.22 -15.94 -5.38
N LEU A 193 18.29 -15.33 -4.87
CA LEU A 193 19.68 -15.75 -5.11
C LEU A 193 20.29 -16.55 -3.94
N ASN A 194 19.53 -16.75 -2.86
CA ASN A 194 19.88 -17.52 -1.67
C ASN A 194 18.93 -18.71 -1.54
#